data_AF-A0A1G3XVB7-F1
#
_entry.id   AF-A0A1G3XVB7-F1
#
_cell.length_a   1.000
_cell.length_b   1.000
_cell.length_c   1.000
_cell.angle_alpha   90.00
_cell.angle_beta   90.00
_cell.angle_gamma   90.00
#
_symmetry.space_group_name_H-M   'P 1'
#
loop_
_entity.id
_entity.type
_entity.pdbx_description
1 polymer ?
#
loop_
_entity_poly.entity_id
_entity_poly.type
_entity_poly.pdbx_seq_one_letter_code
_entity_poly.pdbx_strand_id
1 'polypeptide(L)'
;MPNRSEEHRVKSRAAKFSIAVSIGLTILKLVVGLLTGSLAILSLAVDSFFDIAGSATTLFSTRMSSRPPDREHPYGHGKMENFGGLLVTVMLLITVSYLFYESFLRILNPVPVASETIGIIGMGIGIVVEFFFSSFLIRVGRRYNSQVLEANSLQFRMDIWTQSFVIVGLVFTGLGYPIVDPITAILISVYIAYLGVNIGRKAADALLDRAPSVLVKQVEEAVEGCVDVVKYDNLRIRTAGSQTFVDLRVYVPRIFTLDKAHNIASKVERRIRKAVPGADVLVHVEAEAGTEGEKTADRVRLIAMNIPGVRGIHDIWMRDVEGVTELDIHLQVDSDLSLTEGHRVASNLEERLRKEFGPESRIVTHIDVEVDRVVHQEPLESAPEITQAVRKVISGVEEVERCDSVSANSLDDWIHVSVTCVLKKDMTVKEAHAVAEKIETLVISNIAGVSKVFVHTEPPAEQK
;
A
#
# COMPACT_ATOMS: atom_id res chain seq x y z
N MET A 1 -1.67 13.15 6.41
CA MET A 1 -0.23 12.86 6.29
C MET A 1 0.42 13.19 7.62
N PRO A 2 1.12 12.25 8.30
CA PRO A 2 2.04 12.64 9.36
C PRO A 2 3.05 13.64 8.76
N ASN A 3 3.40 14.67 9.53
CA ASN A 3 4.06 15.85 9.00
C ASN A 3 5.50 15.56 8.58
N ARG A 4 5.72 15.07 7.35
CA ARG A 4 7.05 14.78 6.77
C ARG A 4 8.03 15.93 6.99
N SER A 5 7.55 17.17 6.88
CA SER A 5 8.36 18.38 7.11
C SER A 5 8.89 18.45 8.55
N GLU A 6 8.12 17.96 9.52
CA GLU A 6 8.50 17.95 10.93
C GLU A 6 9.52 16.87 11.22
N GLU A 7 9.34 15.65 10.71
CA GLU A 7 10.32 14.56 10.87
C GLU A 7 11.69 14.97 10.31
N HIS A 8 11.72 15.48 9.07
CA HIS A 8 12.94 15.95 8.44
C HIS A 8 13.57 17.12 9.22
N ARG A 9 12.74 18.05 9.73
CA ARG A 9 13.22 19.18 10.53
C ARG A 9 13.85 18.71 11.84
N VAL A 10 13.26 17.74 12.53
CA VAL A 10 13.80 17.19 13.78
C VAL A 10 15.11 16.46 13.53
N LYS A 11 15.18 15.58 12.52
CA LYS A 11 16.41 14.88 12.15
C LYS A 11 17.53 15.84 11.73
N SER A 12 17.21 16.82 10.88
CA SER A 12 18.18 17.82 10.43
C SER A 12 18.68 18.70 11.58
N ARG A 13 17.81 19.08 12.52
CA ARG A 13 18.22 19.80 13.75
C ARG A 13 19.14 18.95 14.61
N ALA A 14 18.83 17.66 14.81
CA ALA A 14 19.67 16.75 15.56
C ALA A 14 21.07 16.60 14.92
N ALA A 15 21.13 16.46 13.59
CA ALA A 15 22.39 16.35 12.86
C ALA A 15 23.22 17.65 12.85
N LYS A 16 22.56 18.83 12.78
CA LYS A 16 23.26 20.12 12.93
C LYS A 16 23.83 20.29 14.33
N PHE A 17 23.02 19.91 15.33
CA PHE A 17 23.44 19.98 16.71
C PHE A 17 24.57 18.99 17.00
N SER A 18 24.63 17.84 16.33
CA SER A 18 25.74 16.90 16.50
C SER A 18 27.07 17.47 16.04
N ILE A 19 27.11 18.15 14.89
CA ILE A 19 28.34 18.86 14.47
C ILE A 19 28.72 19.94 15.48
N ALA A 20 27.77 20.75 15.94
CA ALA A 20 28.05 21.82 16.90
C ALA A 20 28.61 21.28 18.22
N VAL A 21 28.05 20.17 18.72
CA VAL A 21 28.51 19.48 19.92
C VAL A 21 29.89 18.87 19.70
N SER A 22 30.12 18.17 18.57
CA SER A 22 31.45 17.62 18.23
C SER A 22 32.51 18.72 18.21
N ILE A 23 32.28 19.84 17.50
CA ILE A 23 33.22 20.96 17.45
C ILE A 23 33.46 21.55 18.84
N GLY A 24 32.40 21.77 19.62
CA GLY A 24 32.52 22.31 20.98
C GLY A 24 33.34 21.40 21.91
N LEU A 25 33.13 20.09 21.84
CA LEU A 25 33.88 19.10 22.61
C LEU A 25 35.33 19.00 22.15
N THR A 26 35.60 19.04 20.84
CA THR A 26 36.98 19.07 20.32
C THR A 26 37.74 20.29 20.83
N ILE A 27 37.11 21.48 20.81
CA ILE A 27 37.71 22.71 21.34
C ILE A 27 37.97 22.57 22.84
N LEU A 28 37.00 22.04 23.60
CA LEU A 28 37.17 21.79 25.03
C LEU A 28 38.36 20.87 25.31
N LYS A 29 38.45 19.72 24.62
CA LYS A 29 39.55 18.75 24.76
C LYS A 29 40.89 19.39 24.38
N LEU A 30 40.94 20.18 23.32
CA LEU A 30 42.16 20.87 22.88
C LEU A 30 42.64 21.90 23.91
N VAL A 31 41.73 22.75 24.41
CA VAL A 31 42.07 23.76 25.43
C VAL A 31 42.55 23.10 26.71
N VAL A 32 41.83 22.08 27.19
CA VAL A 32 42.24 21.33 28.39
C VAL A 32 43.58 20.63 28.18
N GLY A 33 43.81 20.02 27.01
CA GLY A 33 45.07 19.37 26.68
C GLY A 33 46.26 20.34 26.61
N LEU A 34 46.06 21.55 26.06
CA LEU A 34 47.10 22.58 26.00
C LEU A 34 47.39 23.18 27.38
N LEU A 35 46.35 23.48 28.17
CA LEU A 35 46.52 24.02 29.52
C LEU A 35 47.22 23.04 30.46
N THR A 36 46.96 21.74 30.28
CA THR A 36 47.54 20.69 31.11
C THR A 36 48.86 20.13 30.57
N GLY A 37 49.27 20.53 29.36
CA GLY A 37 50.39 19.90 28.64
C GLY A 37 50.24 18.39 28.43
N SER A 38 49.03 17.84 28.60
CA SER A 38 48.81 16.40 28.61
C SER A 38 48.72 15.86 27.19
N LEU A 39 49.77 15.13 26.78
CA LEU A 39 49.79 14.43 25.49
C LEU A 39 48.64 13.44 25.32
N ALA A 40 48.16 12.82 26.42
CA ALA A 40 47.02 11.92 26.38
C ALA A 40 45.71 12.64 26.03
N ILE A 41 45.47 13.82 26.63
CA ILE A 41 44.26 14.63 26.33
C ILE A 41 44.36 15.25 24.94
N LEU A 42 45.56 15.66 24.52
CA LEU A 42 45.80 16.15 23.15
C LEU A 42 45.54 15.05 22.10
N SER A 43 45.90 13.80 22.39
CA SER A 43 45.55 12.65 21.52
C SER A 43 44.04 12.49 21.39
N LEU A 44 43.29 12.60 22.50
CA LEU A 44 41.82 12.57 22.47
C LEU A 44 41.20 13.73 21.66
N ALA A 45 41.85 14.90 21.63
CA ALA A 45 41.40 16.01 20.80
C ALA A 45 41.60 15.73 19.30
N VAL A 46 42.69 15.03 18.94
CA VAL A 46 42.95 14.57 17.56
C VAL A 46 41.95 13.50 17.15
N ASP A 47 41.64 12.54 18.03
CA ASP A 47 40.64 11.50 17.76
C ASP A 47 39.27 12.10 17.45
N SER A 48 38.91 13.22 18.09
CA SER A 48 37.66 13.92 17.80
C SER A 48 37.56 14.55 16.41
N PHE A 49 38.58 14.44 15.57
CA PHE A 49 38.44 14.66 14.13
C PHE A 49 37.47 13.65 13.49
N PHE A 50 37.53 12.38 13.88
CA PHE A 50 36.60 11.36 13.40
C PHE A 50 35.16 11.66 13.86
N ASP A 51 34.97 12.29 15.01
CA ASP A 51 33.65 12.69 15.54
C ASP A 51 33.03 13.81 14.72
N ILE A 52 33.84 14.81 14.36
CA ILE A 52 33.43 15.86 13.46
C ILE A 52 33.09 15.27 12.09
N ALA A 53 33.92 14.34 11.58
CA ALA A 53 33.69 13.69 10.29
C ALA A 53 32.41 12.83 10.29
N GLY A 54 32.17 12.04 11.34
CA GLY A 54 30.95 11.25 11.52
C GLY A 54 29.70 12.11 11.63
N SER A 55 29.76 13.21 12.39
CA SER A 55 28.68 14.20 12.47
C SER A 55 28.47 14.96 11.16
N ALA A 56 29.54 15.26 10.41
CA ALA A 56 29.46 15.87 9.08
C ALA A 56 28.77 14.94 8.07
N THR A 57 29.18 13.67 8.04
CA THR A 57 28.50 12.62 7.26
C THR A 57 27.03 12.52 7.66
N THR A 58 26.74 12.55 8.96
CA THR A 58 25.37 12.50 9.48
C THR A 58 24.52 13.67 8.96
N LEU A 59 25.04 14.90 9.02
CA LEU A 59 24.33 16.06 8.48
C LEU A 59 24.19 16.00 6.97
N PHE A 60 25.25 15.64 6.25
CA PHE A 60 25.25 15.56 4.80
C PHE A 60 24.23 14.51 4.32
N SER A 61 24.30 13.29 4.84
CA SER A 61 23.39 12.19 4.50
C SER A 61 21.94 12.50 4.86
N THR A 62 21.68 13.09 6.03
CA THR A 62 20.31 13.50 6.43
C THR A 62 19.77 14.60 5.52
N ARG A 63 20.63 15.55 5.11
CA ARG A 63 20.21 16.65 4.23
C ARG A 63 19.99 16.15 2.81
N MET A 64 20.85 15.28 2.31
CA MET A 64 20.69 14.68 0.99
C MET A 64 19.46 13.77 0.94
N SER A 65 19.22 12.94 1.97
CA SER A 65 18.05 12.05 2.02
C SER A 65 16.71 12.78 2.05
N SER A 66 16.70 14.03 2.52
CA SER A 66 15.52 14.89 2.55
C SER A 66 15.16 15.53 1.21
N ARG A 67 15.99 15.39 0.17
CA ARG A 67 15.69 15.93 -1.16
C ARG A 67 14.52 15.18 -1.79
N PRO A 68 13.57 15.90 -2.42
CA PRO A 68 12.48 15.27 -3.12
C PRO A 68 13.00 14.40 -4.29
N PRO A 69 12.16 13.50 -4.83
CA PRO A 69 12.47 12.80 -6.08
C PRO A 69 12.81 13.76 -7.21
N ASP A 70 13.77 13.35 -8.04
CA ASP A 70 14.16 14.05 -9.28
C ASP A 70 14.19 13.06 -10.45
N ARG A 71 14.58 13.53 -11.64
CA ARG A 71 14.60 12.71 -12.87
C ARG A 71 15.59 11.56 -12.80
N GLU A 72 16.71 11.72 -12.10
CA GLU A 72 17.74 10.69 -11.95
C GLU A 72 17.39 9.73 -10.79
N HIS A 73 16.61 10.20 -9.81
CA HIS A 73 16.19 9.46 -8.63
C HIS A 73 14.65 9.52 -8.43
N PRO A 74 13.86 8.75 -9.22
CA PRO A 74 12.39 8.78 -9.14
C PRO A 74 11.81 8.31 -7.79
N TYR A 75 12.55 7.46 -7.05
CA TYR A 75 12.19 7.03 -5.70
C TYR A 75 12.72 7.98 -4.60
N GLY A 76 13.38 9.07 -4.99
CA GLY A 76 14.02 10.01 -4.08
C GLY A 76 15.36 9.53 -3.52
N HIS A 77 15.85 10.29 -2.55
CA HIS A 77 17.23 10.17 -2.04
C HIS A 77 17.32 9.43 -0.70
N GLY A 78 16.24 8.76 -0.26
CA GLY A 78 16.15 8.15 1.08
C GLY A 78 17.31 7.20 1.42
N LYS A 79 17.82 6.45 0.43
CA LYS A 79 18.96 5.53 0.63
C LYS A 79 20.27 6.23 1.04
N MET A 80 20.41 7.54 0.84
CA MET A 80 21.57 8.31 1.31
C MET A 80 21.71 8.29 2.84
N GLU A 81 20.60 8.11 3.56
CA GLU A 81 20.61 7.98 5.02
C GLU A 81 21.20 6.63 5.44
N ASN A 82 20.80 5.53 4.77
CA ASN A 82 21.35 4.19 5.01
C ASN A 82 22.84 4.14 4.67
N PHE A 83 23.22 4.74 3.53
CA PHE A 83 24.62 4.86 3.12
C PHE A 83 25.45 5.67 4.13
N GLY A 84 24.90 6.79 4.61
CA GLY A 84 25.54 7.58 5.67
C GLY A 84 25.73 6.79 6.95
N GLY A 85 24.71 6.03 7.39
CA GLY A 85 24.81 5.16 8.56
C GLY A 85 25.87 4.07 8.40
N LEU A 86 25.98 3.49 7.20
CA LEU A 86 27.05 2.53 6.90
C LEU A 86 28.43 3.19 6.96
N LEU A 87 28.60 4.37 6.36
CA LEU A 87 29.86 5.11 6.38
C LEU A 87 30.30 5.48 7.80
N VAL A 88 29.38 6.02 8.62
CA VAL A 88 29.66 6.31 10.04
C VAL A 88 30.02 5.04 10.80
N THR A 89 29.33 3.92 10.52
CA THR A 89 29.68 2.64 11.16
C THR A 89 31.06 2.15 10.76
N VAL A 90 31.47 2.31 9.51
CA VAL A 90 32.83 1.97 9.06
C VAL A 90 33.87 2.82 9.80
N MET A 91 33.63 4.13 9.91
CA MET A 91 34.51 5.02 10.69
C MET A 91 34.61 4.56 12.15
N LEU A 92 33.47 4.27 12.79
CA LEU A 92 33.43 3.72 14.15
C LEU A 92 34.27 2.44 14.28
N LEU A 93 34.14 1.48 13.36
CA LEU A 93 34.89 0.23 13.41
C LEU A 93 36.40 0.46 13.24
N ILE A 94 36.80 1.42 12.41
CA ILE A 94 38.21 1.82 12.26
C ILE A 94 38.72 2.40 13.59
N THR A 95 38.01 3.36 14.19
CA THR A 95 38.42 3.99 15.45
C THR A 95 38.48 2.97 16.59
N VAL A 96 37.49 2.07 16.69
CA VAL A 96 37.45 1.03 17.72
C VAL A 96 38.58 0.00 17.54
N SER A 97 38.92 -0.35 16.30
CA SER A 97 40.04 -1.24 16.00
C SER A 97 41.38 -0.59 16.37
N TYR A 98 41.52 0.70 16.09
CA TYR A 98 42.70 1.48 16.51
C TYR A 98 42.81 1.53 18.04
N LEU A 99 41.73 1.83 18.76
CA LEU A 99 41.70 1.84 20.22
C LEU A 99 42.06 0.47 20.82
N PHE A 100 41.55 -0.63 20.25
CA PHE A 100 41.91 -1.98 20.65
C PHE A 100 43.42 -2.21 20.49
N TYR A 101 43.98 -1.85 19.33
CA TYR A 101 45.40 -1.99 19.04
C TYR A 101 46.27 -1.17 20.00
N GLU A 102 45.91 0.09 20.24
CA GLU A 102 46.65 0.97 21.16
C GLU A 102 46.58 0.45 22.61
N SER A 103 45.40 0.02 23.06
CA SER A 103 45.21 -0.55 24.40
C SER A 103 46.02 -1.83 24.57
N PHE A 104 46.07 -2.68 23.54
CA PHE A 104 46.90 -3.88 23.56
C PHE A 104 48.41 -3.54 23.68
N LEU A 105 48.89 -2.53 22.96
CA LEU A 105 50.27 -2.06 23.09
C LEU A 105 50.59 -1.49 24.47
N ARG A 106 49.64 -0.79 25.11
CA ARG A 106 49.82 -0.25 26.47
C ARG A 106 49.95 -1.31 27.55
N ILE A 107 49.46 -2.54 27.32
CA ILE A 107 49.76 -3.69 28.20
C ILE A 107 51.25 -4.02 28.16
N LEU A 108 51.87 -3.95 26.98
CA LEU A 108 53.28 -4.28 26.78
C LEU A 108 54.21 -3.13 27.20
N ASN A 109 53.79 -1.88 27.01
CA ASN A 109 54.56 -0.69 27.36
C ASN A 109 53.68 0.29 28.17
N PRO A 110 53.69 0.20 29.51
CA PRO A 110 52.95 1.14 30.35
C PRO A 110 53.50 2.56 30.19
N VAL A 111 52.68 3.47 29.69
CA VAL A 111 53.03 4.90 29.61
C VAL A 111 52.43 5.60 30.83
N PRO A 112 53.25 6.26 31.68
CA PRO A 112 52.72 7.04 32.79
C PRO A 112 51.96 8.25 32.26
N VAL A 113 50.67 8.35 32.61
CA VAL A 113 49.84 9.51 32.30
C VAL A 113 49.98 10.51 33.45
N ALA A 114 50.45 11.72 33.16
CA ALA A 114 50.58 12.78 34.15
C ALA A 114 49.17 13.20 34.65
N SER A 115 48.99 13.16 35.98
CA SER A 115 47.74 13.51 36.64
C SER A 115 47.66 15.02 36.85
N GLU A 116 46.77 15.67 36.09
CA GLU A 116 46.37 17.04 36.38
C GLU A 116 44.86 17.12 36.67
N THR A 117 44.51 17.65 37.83
CA THR A 117 43.11 17.82 38.30
C THR A 117 42.24 18.56 37.29
N ILE A 118 42.83 19.51 36.54
CA ILE A 118 42.18 20.27 35.47
C ILE A 118 41.74 19.35 34.32
N GLY A 119 42.57 18.35 33.97
CA GLY A 119 42.27 17.36 32.93
C GLY A 119 41.07 16.48 33.29
N ILE A 120 41.01 16.01 34.53
CA ILE A 120 39.91 15.17 35.03
C ILE A 120 38.58 15.93 35.00
N ILE A 121 38.56 17.18 35.48
CA ILE A 121 37.36 18.02 35.46
C ILE A 121 36.92 18.30 34.03
N GLY A 122 37.85 18.65 33.14
CA GLY A 122 37.56 18.92 31.73
C GLY A 122 36.95 17.72 31.00
N MET A 123 37.55 16.53 31.16
CA MET A 123 37.01 15.29 30.60
C MET A 123 35.66 14.90 31.23
N GLY A 124 35.49 15.12 32.55
CA GLY A 124 34.22 14.89 33.23
C GLY A 124 33.08 15.72 32.65
N ILE A 125 33.31 16.99 32.34
CA ILE A 125 32.34 17.85 31.66
C ILE A 125 32.02 17.29 30.25
N GLY A 126 33.04 16.87 29.50
CA GLY A 126 32.89 16.23 28.19
C GLY A 126 31.96 15.02 28.23
N ILE A 127 32.24 14.06 29.13
CA ILE A 127 31.44 12.85 29.35
C ILE A 127 29.97 13.19 29.62
N VAL A 128 29.69 14.17 30.47
CA VAL A 128 28.32 14.56 30.80
C VAL A 128 27.59 15.09 29.57
N VAL A 129 28.22 15.97 28.80
CA VAL A 129 27.66 16.52 27.56
C VAL A 129 27.40 15.41 26.54
N GLU A 130 28.38 14.53 26.31
CA GLU A 130 28.28 13.41 25.38
C GLU A 130 27.19 12.42 25.81
N PHE A 131 27.04 12.14 27.11
CA PHE A 131 26.02 11.24 27.63
C PHE A 131 24.61 11.75 27.35
N PHE A 132 24.32 13.01 27.68
CA PHE A 132 23.02 13.61 27.41
C PHE A 132 22.77 13.70 25.91
N PHE A 133 23.78 14.06 25.13
CA PHE A 133 23.63 14.25 23.70
C PHE A 133 23.47 12.92 22.94
N SER A 134 24.27 11.90 23.25
CA SER A 134 24.09 10.55 22.71
C SER A 134 22.71 9.99 23.07
N SER A 135 22.25 10.21 24.31
CA SER A 135 20.92 9.81 24.75
C SER A 135 19.81 10.54 23.99
N PHE A 136 20.02 11.78 23.56
CA PHE A 136 19.11 12.50 22.68
C PHE A 136 19.12 11.90 21.26
N LEU A 137 20.31 11.70 20.67
CA LEU A 137 20.48 11.15 19.33
C LEU A 137 19.87 9.75 19.19
N ILE A 138 20.11 8.84 20.14
CA ILE A 138 19.56 7.47 20.08
C ILE A 138 18.03 7.47 20.13
N ARG A 139 17.41 8.38 20.91
CA ARG A 139 15.96 8.51 21.00
C ARG A 139 15.37 9.02 19.68
N VAL A 140 15.98 10.04 19.07
CA VAL A 140 15.55 10.57 17.77
C VAL A 140 15.78 9.53 16.68
N GLY A 141 16.94 8.87 16.67
CA GLY A 141 17.31 7.82 15.73
C GLY A 141 16.29 6.68 15.72
N ARG A 142 15.96 6.14 16.89
CA ARG A 142 14.97 5.05 17.01
C ARG A 142 13.54 5.51 16.73
N ARG A 143 13.15 6.71 17.16
CA ARG A 143 11.79 7.23 16.93
C ARG A 143 11.48 7.42 15.45
N TYR A 144 12.45 7.88 14.66
CA TYR A 144 12.27 8.18 13.24
C TYR A 144 13.01 7.22 12.30
N ASN A 145 13.34 6.02 12.79
CA ASN A 145 14.05 4.96 12.06
C ASN A 145 15.26 5.47 11.26
N SER A 146 16.08 6.31 11.89
CA SER A 146 17.27 6.92 11.28
C SER A 146 18.53 6.17 11.66
N GLN A 147 19.02 5.34 10.74
CA GLN A 147 20.23 4.55 10.94
C GLN A 147 21.48 5.42 11.10
N VAL A 148 21.55 6.55 10.38
CA VAL A 148 22.70 7.47 10.48
C VAL A 148 22.77 8.16 11.84
N LEU A 149 21.63 8.54 12.43
CA LEU A 149 21.60 9.11 13.79
C LEU A 149 21.89 8.04 14.84
N GLU A 150 21.43 6.79 14.64
CA GLU A 150 21.77 5.67 15.53
C GLU A 150 23.28 5.40 15.53
N ALA A 151 23.90 5.33 14.35
CA ALA A 151 25.34 5.14 14.18
C ALA A 151 26.14 6.29 14.83
N ASN A 152 25.75 7.55 14.59
CA ASN A 152 26.42 8.70 15.21
C ASN A 152 26.28 8.69 16.74
N SER A 153 25.15 8.22 17.27
CA SER A 153 24.97 8.09 18.73
C SER A 153 25.92 7.07 19.37
N LEU A 154 26.27 5.99 18.64
CA LEU A 154 27.27 5.01 19.10
C LEU A 154 28.67 5.59 19.09
N GLN A 155 28.98 6.46 18.11
CA GLN A 155 30.26 7.16 18.08
C GLN A 155 30.45 8.03 19.33
N PHE A 156 29.47 8.87 19.68
CA PHE A 156 29.51 9.61 20.95
C PHE A 156 29.57 8.71 22.20
N ARG A 157 29.01 7.49 22.15
CA ARG A 157 29.14 6.53 23.26
C ARG A 157 30.56 5.99 23.37
N MET A 158 31.24 5.79 22.25
CA MET A 158 32.64 5.40 22.24
C MET A 158 33.48 6.45 22.96
N ASP A 159 33.26 7.74 22.68
CA ASP A 159 34.03 8.82 23.31
C ASP A 159 33.85 8.88 24.82
N ILE A 160 32.62 8.66 25.31
CA ILE A 160 32.33 8.55 26.75
C ILE A 160 33.18 7.45 27.37
N TRP A 161 33.23 6.27 26.74
CA TRP A 161 34.00 5.15 27.25
C TRP A 161 35.50 5.43 27.20
N THR A 162 36.02 5.93 26.08
CA THR A 162 37.44 6.29 25.91
C THR A 162 37.88 7.32 26.97
N GLN A 163 37.09 8.36 27.22
CA GLN A 163 37.38 9.36 28.26
C GLN A 163 37.26 8.79 29.67
N SER A 164 36.25 7.95 29.91
CA SER A 164 36.10 7.26 31.19
C SER A 164 37.32 6.38 31.49
N PHE A 165 37.89 5.73 30.47
CA PHE A 165 39.12 4.97 30.61
C PHE A 165 40.30 5.83 30.99
N VAL A 166 40.54 6.94 30.29
CA VAL A 166 41.64 7.83 30.67
C VAL A 166 41.51 8.28 32.13
N ILE A 167 40.30 8.58 32.61
CA ILE A 167 40.06 8.91 34.03
C ILE A 167 40.34 7.72 34.95
N VAL A 168 39.83 6.53 34.63
CA VAL A 168 40.02 5.31 35.42
C VAL A 168 41.51 4.93 35.48
N GLY A 169 42.21 4.95 34.34
CA GLY A 169 43.64 4.71 34.24
C GLY A 169 44.47 5.68 35.05
N LEU A 170 44.12 6.96 35.08
CA LEU A 170 44.76 7.94 35.97
C LEU A 170 44.60 7.56 37.46
N VAL A 171 43.39 7.19 37.88
CA VAL A 171 43.10 6.80 39.26
C VAL A 171 43.86 5.52 39.65
N PHE A 172 43.81 4.47 38.82
CA PHE A 172 44.46 3.18 39.11
C PHE A 172 45.98 3.23 39.01
N THR A 173 46.54 4.05 38.12
CA THR A 173 47.98 4.31 38.06
C THR A 173 48.46 4.97 39.35
N GLY A 174 47.68 5.93 39.90
CA GLY A 174 47.94 6.51 41.22
C GLY A 174 47.87 5.52 42.38
N LEU A 175 47.14 4.41 42.23
CA LEU A 175 47.02 3.32 43.22
C LEU A 175 48.02 2.18 42.97
N GLY A 176 48.88 2.26 41.96
CA GLY A 176 49.91 1.25 41.66
C GLY A 176 49.47 0.09 40.76
N TYR A 177 48.30 0.18 40.09
CA TYR A 177 47.75 -0.87 39.22
C TYR A 177 47.57 -0.40 37.77
N PRO A 178 48.65 -0.18 36.99
CA PRO A 178 48.58 0.40 35.64
C PRO A 178 47.97 -0.52 34.57
N ILE A 179 47.85 -1.84 34.83
CA ILE A 179 47.39 -2.85 33.85
C ILE A 179 45.85 -2.91 33.74
N VAL A 180 45.12 -2.46 34.76
CA VAL A 180 43.65 -2.53 34.81
C VAL A 180 43.00 -1.71 33.68
N ASP A 181 43.62 -0.58 33.33
CA ASP A 181 43.12 0.35 32.33
C ASP A 181 43.13 -0.24 30.89
N PRO A 182 44.27 -0.72 30.36
CA PRO A 182 44.31 -1.38 29.06
C PRO A 182 43.37 -2.57 28.89
N ILE A 183 43.21 -3.41 29.93
CA ILE A 183 42.31 -4.58 29.88
C ILE A 183 40.86 -4.13 29.71
N THR A 184 40.45 -3.12 30.48
CA THR A 184 39.07 -2.63 30.43
C THR A 184 38.79 -1.95 29.09
N ALA A 185 39.76 -1.21 28.56
CA ALA A 185 39.68 -0.59 27.23
C ALA A 185 39.50 -1.62 26.11
N ILE A 186 40.22 -2.75 26.16
CA ILE A 186 40.04 -3.88 25.24
C ILE A 186 38.62 -4.47 25.33
N LEU A 187 38.13 -4.73 26.55
CA LEU A 187 36.80 -5.33 26.73
C LEU A 187 35.68 -4.46 26.14
N ILE A 188 35.75 -3.15 26.36
CA ILE A 188 34.74 -2.23 25.83
C ILE A 188 34.91 -2.00 24.34
N SER A 189 36.13 -1.93 23.81
CA SER A 189 36.31 -1.80 22.36
C SER A 189 35.71 -3.00 21.62
N VAL A 190 35.87 -4.23 22.14
CA VAL A 190 35.19 -5.42 21.61
C VAL A 190 33.66 -5.30 21.69
N TYR A 191 33.13 -4.82 22.81
CA TYR A 191 31.69 -4.61 22.97
C TYR A 191 31.12 -3.55 22.00
N ILE A 192 31.81 -2.43 21.82
CA ILE A 192 31.41 -1.38 20.87
C ILE A 192 31.54 -1.89 19.43
N ALA A 193 32.59 -2.64 19.09
CA ALA A 193 32.73 -3.26 17.77
C ALA A 193 31.54 -4.18 17.47
N TYR A 194 31.11 -4.99 18.43
CA TYR A 194 29.91 -5.83 18.30
C TYR A 194 28.64 -5.00 18.02
N LEU A 195 28.42 -3.92 18.77
CA LEU A 195 27.29 -3.01 18.51
C LEU A 195 27.38 -2.34 17.14
N GLY A 196 28.58 -1.89 16.76
CA GLY A 196 28.87 -1.30 15.45
C GLY A 196 28.55 -2.25 14.31
N VAL A 197 29.03 -3.49 14.36
CA VAL A 197 28.72 -4.52 13.35
C VAL A 197 27.21 -4.76 13.24
N ASN A 198 26.48 -4.75 14.34
CA ASN A 198 25.03 -4.93 14.31
C ASN A 198 24.30 -3.75 13.62
N ILE A 199 24.71 -2.51 13.88
CA ILE A 199 24.16 -1.33 13.16
C ILE A 199 24.57 -1.36 11.69
N GLY A 200 25.83 -1.69 11.39
CA GLY A 200 26.34 -1.80 10.02
C GLY A 200 25.59 -2.84 9.20
N ARG A 201 25.28 -4.00 9.81
CA ARG A 201 24.42 -5.02 9.19
C ARG A 201 23.03 -4.48 8.87
N LYS A 202 22.39 -3.76 9.80
CA LYS A 202 21.09 -3.11 9.52
C LYS A 202 21.16 -2.11 8.37
N ALA A 203 22.25 -1.35 8.28
CA ALA A 203 22.47 -0.39 7.20
C ALA A 203 22.70 -1.07 5.84
N ALA A 204 23.51 -2.13 5.82
CA ALA A 204 23.72 -2.95 4.64
C ALA A 204 22.43 -3.65 4.19
N ASP A 205 21.69 -4.26 5.13
CA ASP A 205 20.40 -4.91 4.89
C ASP A 205 19.39 -3.93 4.26
N ALA A 206 19.34 -2.69 4.74
CA ALA A 206 18.47 -1.66 4.18
C ALA A 206 18.90 -1.20 2.77
N LEU A 207 20.19 -1.26 2.43
CA LEU A 207 20.67 -0.99 1.07
C LEU A 207 20.31 -2.13 0.11
N LEU A 208 20.34 -3.37 0.61
CA LEU A 208 19.95 -4.60 -0.09
C LEU A 208 18.42 -4.82 -0.16
N ASP A 209 17.63 -3.82 0.24
CA ASP A 209 16.16 -3.87 0.22
C ASP A 209 15.56 -5.00 1.08
N ARG A 210 16.23 -5.38 2.18
CA ARG A 210 15.72 -6.37 3.13
C ARG A 210 14.53 -5.80 3.91
N ALA A 211 13.38 -6.45 3.81
CA ALA A 211 12.19 -6.09 4.57
C ALA A 211 12.31 -6.47 6.06
N PRO A 212 12.01 -5.56 7.00
CA PRO A 212 11.81 -5.91 8.40
C PRO A 212 10.63 -6.88 8.57
N SER A 213 10.83 -7.98 9.29
CA SER A 213 9.79 -9.01 9.49
C SER A 213 8.50 -8.48 10.13
N VAL A 214 8.61 -7.46 10.97
CA VAL A 214 7.45 -6.79 11.59
C VAL A 214 6.59 -6.08 10.52
N LEU A 215 7.22 -5.41 9.56
CA LEU A 215 6.50 -4.72 8.48
C LEU A 215 5.82 -5.73 7.55
N VAL A 216 6.48 -6.86 7.26
CA VAL A 216 5.89 -7.95 6.47
C VAL A 216 4.59 -8.43 7.11
N LYS A 217 4.63 -8.80 8.40
CA LYS A 217 3.44 -9.26 9.12
C LYS A 217 2.30 -8.22 9.16
N GLN A 218 2.64 -6.95 9.39
CA GLN A 218 1.64 -5.87 9.39
C GLN A 218 0.94 -5.70 8.04
N VAL A 219 1.67 -5.90 6.94
CA VAL A 219 1.09 -5.85 5.59
C VAL A 219 0.24 -7.09 5.32
N GLU A 220 0.72 -8.28 5.68
CA GLU A 220 -0.03 -9.54 5.52
C GLU A 220 -1.38 -9.48 6.26
N GLU A 221 -1.37 -9.12 7.55
CA GLU A 221 -2.59 -8.95 8.35
C GLU A 221 -3.54 -7.90 7.75
N ALA A 222 -3.01 -6.83 7.15
CA ALA A 222 -3.81 -5.79 6.51
C ALA A 222 -4.51 -6.28 5.23
N VAL A 223 -3.86 -7.16 4.46
CA VAL A 223 -4.39 -7.75 3.22
C VAL A 223 -5.40 -8.85 3.53
N GLU A 224 -5.07 -9.76 4.46
CA GLU A 224 -5.95 -10.87 4.89
C GLU A 224 -7.29 -10.37 5.45
N GLY A 225 -7.34 -9.15 6.00
CA GLY A 225 -8.57 -8.50 6.45
C GLY A 225 -9.54 -8.07 5.34
N CYS A 226 -9.25 -8.32 4.06
CA CYS A 226 -10.09 -7.96 2.91
C CYS A 226 -10.80 -9.19 2.31
N VAL A 227 -12.09 -9.35 2.64
CA VAL A 227 -12.94 -10.47 2.19
C VAL A 227 -13.01 -10.63 0.66
N ASP A 228 -12.91 -9.53 -0.09
CA ASP A 228 -13.01 -9.53 -1.55
C ASP A 228 -11.70 -9.94 -2.26
N VAL A 229 -10.62 -10.18 -1.51
CA VAL A 229 -9.33 -10.65 -2.02
C VAL A 229 -9.27 -12.16 -1.87
N VAL A 230 -9.14 -12.87 -2.98
CA VAL A 230 -9.10 -14.35 -3.00
C VAL A 230 -7.75 -14.86 -2.48
N LYS A 231 -6.67 -14.25 -2.96
CA LYS A 231 -5.29 -14.52 -2.55
C LYS A 231 -4.42 -13.31 -2.90
N TYR A 232 -3.21 -13.29 -2.37
CA TYR A 232 -2.19 -12.31 -2.76
C TYR A 232 -0.84 -13.02 -2.94
N ASP A 233 0.01 -12.45 -3.78
CA ASP A 233 1.38 -12.94 -3.95
C ASP A 233 2.36 -11.81 -4.29
N ASN A 234 3.63 -12.18 -4.49
CA ASN A 234 4.70 -11.26 -4.91
C ASN A 234 4.79 -10.02 -4.00
N LEU A 235 4.58 -10.20 -2.70
CA LEU A 235 4.71 -9.14 -1.69
C LEU A 235 6.18 -8.73 -1.58
N ARG A 236 6.47 -7.50 -2.00
CA ARG A 236 7.80 -6.89 -1.93
C ARG A 236 7.71 -5.66 -1.05
N ILE A 237 8.57 -5.63 -0.03
CA ILE A 237 8.66 -4.50 0.89
C ILE A 237 10.11 -4.05 0.92
N ARG A 238 10.34 -2.75 0.79
CA ARG A 238 11.69 -2.17 0.91
C ARG A 238 11.64 -0.84 1.64
N THR A 239 12.76 -0.45 2.23
CA THR A 239 12.88 0.79 3.00
C THR A 239 14.00 1.67 2.46
N ALA A 240 13.74 2.96 2.27
CA ALA A 240 14.75 3.95 1.91
C ALA A 240 14.73 5.09 2.95
N GLY A 241 15.71 5.07 3.86
CA GLY A 241 15.67 5.93 5.05
C GLY A 241 14.41 5.65 5.89
N SER A 242 13.58 6.66 6.12
CA SER A 242 12.30 6.51 6.83
C SER A 242 11.09 6.23 5.93
N GLN A 243 11.28 6.06 4.61
CA GLN A 243 10.19 5.70 3.70
C GLN A 243 10.12 4.18 3.52
N THR A 244 8.90 3.66 3.46
CA THR A 244 8.62 2.25 3.16
C THR A 244 7.86 2.18 1.85
N PHE A 245 8.28 1.28 0.96
CA PHE A 245 7.59 0.96 -0.28
C PHE A 245 7.03 -0.45 -0.17
N VAL A 246 5.80 -0.65 -0.60
CA VAL A 246 5.09 -1.92 -0.58
C VAL A 246 4.48 -2.17 -1.94
N ASP A 247 4.95 -3.20 -2.62
CA ASP A 247 4.39 -3.67 -3.88
C ASP A 247 3.78 -5.06 -3.65
N LEU A 248 2.56 -5.28 -4.12
CA LEU A 248 1.92 -6.59 -4.05
C LEU A 248 0.96 -6.81 -5.20
N ARG A 249 0.70 -8.08 -5.50
CA ARG A 249 -0.39 -8.49 -6.39
C ARG A 249 -1.52 -9.07 -5.56
N VAL A 250 -2.74 -8.63 -5.83
CA VAL A 250 -3.95 -9.16 -5.23
C VAL A 250 -4.82 -9.77 -6.32
N TYR A 251 -5.41 -10.91 -6.01
CA TYR A 251 -6.28 -11.65 -6.90
C TYR A 251 -7.72 -11.40 -6.49
N VAL A 252 -8.54 -10.95 -7.44
CA VAL A 252 -9.98 -10.72 -7.26
C VAL A 252 -10.76 -11.58 -8.24
N PRO A 253 -12.03 -11.92 -7.96
CA PRO A 253 -12.87 -12.67 -8.90
C PRO A 253 -12.92 -12.00 -10.28
N ARG A 254 -12.68 -12.77 -11.35
CA ARG A 254 -12.64 -12.24 -12.72
C ARG A 254 -13.96 -11.63 -13.20
N ILE A 255 -15.08 -12.00 -12.59
CA ILE A 255 -16.41 -11.44 -12.88
C ILE A 255 -16.61 -10.01 -12.37
N PHE A 256 -15.68 -9.48 -11.58
CA PHE A 256 -15.78 -8.10 -11.12
C PHE A 256 -15.46 -7.13 -12.24
N THR A 257 -16.23 -6.05 -12.31
CA THR A 257 -15.93 -4.92 -13.19
C THR A 257 -14.60 -4.28 -12.80
N LEU A 258 -13.97 -3.57 -13.73
CA LEU A 258 -12.73 -2.84 -13.49
C LEU A 258 -12.86 -1.88 -12.30
N ASP A 259 -14.00 -1.18 -12.18
CA ASP A 259 -14.26 -0.26 -11.06
C ASP A 259 -14.32 -0.98 -9.71
N LYS A 260 -14.96 -2.16 -9.65
CA LYS A 260 -15.03 -2.95 -8.42
C LYS A 260 -13.64 -3.48 -8.04
N ALA A 261 -12.88 -3.97 -9.02
CA ALA A 261 -11.49 -4.38 -8.83
C ALA A 261 -10.61 -3.23 -8.33
N HIS A 262 -10.73 -2.03 -8.93
CA HIS A 262 -10.02 -0.83 -8.50
C HIS A 262 -10.38 -0.43 -7.07
N ASN A 263 -11.67 -0.45 -6.72
CA ASN A 263 -12.13 -0.15 -5.36
C ASN A 263 -11.56 -1.11 -4.31
N ILE A 264 -11.42 -2.39 -4.65
CA ILE A 264 -10.76 -3.39 -3.79
C ILE A 264 -9.28 -3.05 -3.64
N ALA A 265 -8.58 -2.74 -4.73
CA ALA A 265 -7.17 -2.31 -4.69
C ALA A 265 -6.98 -1.08 -3.80
N SER A 266 -7.82 -0.04 -3.95
CA SER A 266 -7.79 1.15 -3.10
C SER A 266 -8.12 0.85 -1.63
N LYS A 267 -8.97 -0.15 -1.36
CA LYS A 267 -9.28 -0.61 0.00
C LYS A 267 -8.05 -1.29 0.62
N VAL A 268 -7.38 -2.17 -0.12
CA VAL A 268 -6.12 -2.80 0.31
C VAL A 268 -5.04 -1.75 0.57
N GLU A 269 -4.82 -0.84 -0.39
CA GLU A 269 -3.86 0.27 -0.28
C GLU A 269 -4.08 1.10 1.00
N ARG A 270 -5.35 1.46 1.26
CA ARG A 270 -5.72 2.24 2.45
C ARG A 270 -5.52 1.47 3.75
N ARG A 271 -5.73 0.16 3.78
CA ARG A 271 -5.47 -0.67 4.98
C ARG A 271 -3.98 -0.79 5.25
N ILE A 272 -3.19 -1.04 4.21
CA ILE A 272 -1.72 -1.09 4.30
C ILE A 272 -1.19 0.26 4.81
N ARG A 273 -1.65 1.40 4.26
CA ARG A 273 -1.24 2.73 4.75
C ARG A 273 -1.66 3.05 6.18
N LYS A 274 -2.71 2.41 6.71
CA LYS A 274 -3.09 2.52 8.12
C LYS A 274 -2.18 1.67 9.02
N ALA A 275 -1.82 0.47 8.58
CA ALA A 275 -0.94 -0.44 9.31
C ALA A 275 0.53 0.07 9.30
N VAL A 276 0.97 0.62 8.18
CA VAL A 276 2.31 1.18 7.97
C VAL A 276 2.18 2.65 7.54
N PRO A 277 2.10 3.58 8.51
CA PRO A 277 1.95 5.00 8.20
C PRO A 277 3.09 5.54 7.33
N GLY A 278 2.72 6.25 6.26
CA GLY A 278 3.70 6.87 5.35
C GLY A 278 4.28 5.94 4.29
N ALA A 279 3.79 4.69 4.21
CA ALA A 279 4.15 3.78 3.13
C ALA A 279 3.62 4.25 1.77
N ASP A 280 4.47 4.13 0.76
CA ASP A 280 4.06 4.17 -0.64
C ASP A 280 3.67 2.76 -1.07
N VAL A 281 2.47 2.60 -1.62
CA VAL A 281 1.84 1.29 -1.80
C VAL A 281 1.35 1.18 -3.23
N LEU A 282 1.84 0.16 -3.94
CA LEU A 282 1.39 -0.19 -5.29
C LEU A 282 0.68 -1.55 -5.24
N VAL A 283 -0.61 -1.54 -5.55
CA VAL A 283 -1.42 -2.75 -5.63
C VAL A 283 -1.70 -3.05 -7.09
N HIS A 284 -1.15 -4.15 -7.60
CA HIS A 284 -1.52 -4.68 -8.91
C HIS A 284 -2.63 -5.71 -8.76
N VAL A 285 -3.65 -5.62 -9.61
CA VAL A 285 -4.83 -6.48 -9.52
C VAL A 285 -4.77 -7.54 -10.61
N GLU A 286 -4.92 -8.79 -10.21
CA GLU A 286 -5.06 -9.94 -11.10
C GLU A 286 -6.47 -10.54 -10.98
N ALA A 287 -6.94 -11.11 -12.08
CA ALA A 287 -8.23 -11.78 -12.12
C ALA A 287 -8.07 -13.28 -11.84
N GLU A 288 -8.87 -13.81 -10.92
CA GLU A 288 -8.91 -15.24 -10.58
C GLU A 288 -10.22 -15.87 -11.07
N ALA A 289 -10.11 -17.05 -11.68
CA ALA A 289 -11.24 -17.87 -12.13
C ALA A 289 -11.64 -18.92 -11.07
N GLY A 290 -12.88 -19.39 -11.10
CA GLY A 290 -13.34 -20.52 -10.30
C GLY A 290 -13.58 -20.17 -8.82
N THR A 291 -13.83 -18.91 -8.51
CA THR A 291 -14.10 -18.45 -7.14
C THR A 291 -15.50 -18.87 -6.69
N GLU A 292 -15.73 -19.16 -5.40
CA GLU A 292 -17.03 -19.65 -4.88
C GLU A 292 -18.24 -18.74 -5.19
N GLY A 293 -18.02 -17.44 -5.42
CA GLY A 293 -19.06 -16.48 -5.79
C GLY A 293 -19.36 -16.38 -7.29
N GLU A 294 -18.67 -17.13 -8.14
CA GLU A 294 -18.76 -17.02 -9.59
C GLU A 294 -19.97 -17.79 -10.13
N LYS A 295 -21.09 -17.08 -10.34
CA LYS A 295 -22.28 -17.70 -10.95
C LYS A 295 -21.98 -18.10 -12.39
N THR A 296 -22.55 -19.22 -12.81
CA THR A 296 -22.26 -19.73 -14.15
C THR A 296 -22.71 -18.81 -15.26
N ALA A 297 -23.85 -18.12 -15.11
CA ALA A 297 -24.29 -17.10 -16.06
C ALA A 297 -23.23 -15.97 -16.23
N ASP A 298 -22.58 -15.56 -15.15
CA ASP A 298 -21.55 -14.50 -15.20
C ASP A 298 -20.27 -15.01 -15.90
N ARG A 299 -19.93 -16.29 -15.75
CA ARG A 299 -18.84 -16.95 -16.52
C ARG A 299 -19.12 -16.92 -18.01
N VAL A 300 -20.32 -17.33 -18.41
CA VAL A 300 -20.72 -17.35 -19.83
C VAL A 300 -20.67 -15.94 -20.40
N ARG A 301 -21.22 -14.94 -19.68
CA ARG A 301 -21.14 -13.53 -20.10
C ARG A 301 -19.70 -13.06 -20.27
N LEU A 302 -18.83 -13.35 -19.31
CA LEU A 302 -17.43 -12.94 -19.36
C LEU A 302 -16.67 -13.58 -20.53
N ILE A 303 -16.94 -14.85 -20.84
CA ILE A 303 -16.35 -15.53 -21.99
C ILE A 303 -16.86 -14.91 -23.29
N ALA A 304 -18.17 -14.68 -23.39
CA ALA A 304 -18.80 -14.12 -24.57
C ALA A 304 -18.31 -12.70 -24.88
N MET A 305 -18.29 -11.81 -23.89
CA MET A 305 -17.87 -10.42 -24.08
C MET A 305 -16.38 -10.27 -24.45
N ASN A 306 -15.56 -11.31 -24.28
CA ASN A 306 -14.16 -11.34 -24.70
C ASN A 306 -13.96 -11.83 -26.14
N ILE A 307 -15.04 -12.13 -26.88
CA ILE A 307 -14.99 -12.58 -28.26
C ILE A 307 -15.29 -11.41 -29.19
N PRO A 308 -14.39 -11.09 -30.14
CA PRO A 308 -14.66 -10.05 -31.14
C PRO A 308 -15.93 -10.36 -31.95
N GLY A 309 -16.81 -9.37 -32.07
CA GLY A 309 -18.08 -9.48 -32.79
C GLY A 309 -19.29 -9.79 -31.90
N VAL A 310 -19.08 -10.17 -30.64
CA VAL A 310 -20.15 -10.25 -29.64
C VAL A 310 -20.47 -8.84 -29.15
N ARG A 311 -21.75 -8.46 -29.25
CA ARG A 311 -22.27 -7.18 -28.73
C ARG A 311 -22.92 -7.33 -27.36
N GLY A 312 -23.62 -8.44 -27.18
CA GLY A 312 -24.34 -8.73 -25.95
C GLY A 312 -24.76 -10.19 -25.87
N ILE A 313 -25.27 -10.56 -24.70
CA ILE A 313 -25.74 -11.90 -24.41
C ILE A 313 -26.84 -11.83 -23.36
N HIS A 314 -27.99 -12.43 -23.67
CA HIS A 314 -29.14 -12.56 -22.77
C HIS A 314 -29.71 -13.98 -22.80
N ASP A 315 -30.71 -14.23 -21.95
CA ASP A 315 -31.41 -15.52 -21.86
C ASP A 315 -30.49 -16.74 -21.75
N ILE A 316 -29.57 -16.69 -20.78
CA ILE A 316 -28.64 -17.79 -20.50
C ILE A 316 -29.36 -18.84 -19.66
N TRP A 317 -29.70 -19.97 -20.29
CA TRP A 317 -30.26 -21.14 -19.62
C TRP A 317 -29.19 -22.21 -19.49
N MET A 318 -29.09 -22.78 -18.29
CA MET A 318 -28.18 -23.88 -18.01
C MET A 318 -28.95 -25.03 -17.37
N ARG A 319 -28.69 -26.24 -17.85
CA ARG A 319 -29.22 -27.49 -17.30
C ARG A 319 -28.09 -28.49 -17.14
N ASP A 320 -28.15 -29.28 -16.08
CA ASP A 320 -27.33 -30.48 -15.92
C ASP A 320 -28.23 -31.68 -16.23
N VAL A 321 -27.86 -32.44 -17.26
CA VAL A 321 -28.58 -33.63 -17.70
C VAL A 321 -27.62 -34.79 -17.69
N GLU A 322 -27.76 -35.69 -16.72
CA GLU A 322 -26.90 -36.87 -16.55
C GLU A 322 -25.40 -36.53 -16.45
N GLY A 323 -25.04 -35.38 -15.84
CA GLY A 323 -23.66 -34.92 -15.72
C GLY A 323 -23.12 -34.21 -16.96
N VAL A 324 -23.96 -33.99 -17.98
CA VAL A 324 -23.64 -33.16 -19.14
C VAL A 324 -24.25 -31.77 -18.96
N THR A 325 -23.42 -30.74 -19.08
CA THR A 325 -23.88 -29.35 -19.08
C THR A 325 -24.51 -29.01 -20.43
N GLU A 326 -25.80 -28.65 -20.42
CA GLU A 326 -26.50 -28.06 -21.57
C GLU A 326 -26.66 -26.54 -21.35
N LEU A 327 -26.29 -25.75 -22.36
CA LEU A 327 -26.31 -24.29 -22.38
C LEU A 327 -27.11 -23.78 -23.59
N ASP A 328 -28.19 -23.05 -23.33
CA ASP A 328 -28.95 -22.32 -24.35
C ASP A 328 -28.76 -20.82 -24.14
N ILE A 329 -28.35 -20.10 -25.19
CA ILE A 329 -27.89 -18.72 -25.09
C ILE A 329 -28.39 -17.90 -26.28
N HIS A 330 -28.89 -16.69 -26.03
CA HIS A 330 -29.07 -15.70 -27.09
C HIS A 330 -27.83 -14.80 -27.19
N LEU A 331 -27.21 -14.82 -28.36
CA LEU A 331 -26.01 -14.08 -28.70
C LEU A 331 -26.39 -12.89 -29.58
N GLN A 332 -26.15 -11.67 -29.11
CA GLN A 332 -26.33 -10.47 -29.91
C GLN A 332 -25.07 -10.16 -30.71
N VAL A 333 -25.24 -9.96 -32.02
CA VAL A 333 -24.20 -9.51 -32.94
C VAL A 333 -24.67 -8.29 -33.72
N ASP A 334 -23.73 -7.66 -34.44
CA ASP A 334 -24.00 -6.49 -35.27
C ASP A 334 -24.91 -6.83 -36.46
N SER A 335 -25.87 -5.95 -36.77
CA SER A 335 -26.86 -6.15 -37.83
C SER A 335 -26.30 -6.15 -39.24
N ASP A 336 -25.12 -5.56 -39.43
CA ASP A 336 -24.49 -5.47 -40.75
C ASP A 336 -23.70 -6.73 -41.11
N LEU A 337 -23.56 -7.69 -40.18
CA LEU A 337 -22.86 -8.94 -40.43
C LEU A 337 -23.66 -9.88 -41.33
N SER A 338 -22.96 -10.55 -42.25
CA SER A 338 -23.53 -11.68 -42.97
C SER A 338 -23.83 -12.85 -42.03
N LEU A 339 -24.78 -13.71 -42.41
CA LEU A 339 -25.10 -14.91 -41.64
C LEU A 339 -23.86 -15.79 -41.40
N THR A 340 -22.95 -15.89 -42.38
CA THR A 340 -21.70 -16.64 -42.25
C THR A 340 -20.78 -16.02 -41.20
N GLU A 341 -20.69 -14.69 -41.13
CA GLU A 341 -19.88 -13.99 -40.14
C GLU A 341 -20.48 -14.12 -38.74
N GLY A 342 -21.80 -13.93 -38.61
CA GLY A 342 -22.52 -14.17 -37.35
C GLY A 342 -22.36 -15.62 -36.86
N HIS A 343 -22.50 -16.60 -37.76
CA HIS A 343 -22.28 -18.01 -37.44
C HIS A 343 -20.84 -18.31 -36.99
N ARG A 344 -19.84 -17.62 -37.54
CA ARG A 344 -18.45 -17.74 -37.10
C ARG A 344 -18.25 -17.19 -35.68
N VAL A 345 -18.91 -16.08 -35.33
CA VAL A 345 -18.88 -15.54 -33.96
C VAL A 345 -19.51 -16.53 -32.99
N ALA A 346 -20.69 -17.06 -33.33
CA ALA A 346 -21.38 -18.10 -32.56
C ALA A 346 -20.52 -19.36 -32.35
N SER A 347 -19.92 -19.89 -33.43
CA SER A 347 -19.06 -21.08 -33.38
C SER A 347 -17.85 -20.88 -32.46
N ASN A 348 -17.25 -19.69 -32.47
CA ASN A 348 -16.12 -19.34 -31.58
C ASN A 348 -16.57 -19.27 -30.12
N LEU A 349 -17.76 -18.73 -29.84
CA LEU A 349 -18.36 -18.73 -28.50
C LEU A 349 -18.57 -20.16 -28.00
N GLU A 350 -19.20 -21.01 -28.80
CA GLU A 350 -19.41 -22.41 -28.45
C GLU A 350 -18.10 -23.14 -28.16
N GLU A 351 -17.05 -22.94 -28.99
CA GLU A 351 -15.74 -23.58 -28.77
C GLU A 351 -15.12 -23.16 -27.43
N ARG A 352 -15.18 -21.86 -27.09
CA ARG A 352 -14.63 -21.36 -25.82
C ARG A 352 -15.42 -21.84 -24.62
N LEU A 353 -16.75 -21.90 -24.71
CA LEU A 353 -17.58 -22.41 -23.64
C LEU A 353 -17.36 -23.93 -23.44
N ARG A 354 -17.17 -24.73 -24.51
CA ARG A 354 -16.78 -26.14 -24.38
C ARG A 354 -15.43 -26.32 -23.68
N LYS A 355 -14.46 -25.43 -23.92
CA LYS A 355 -13.19 -25.44 -23.19
C LYS A 355 -13.35 -25.15 -21.69
N GLU A 356 -14.32 -24.31 -21.32
CA GLU A 356 -14.59 -23.93 -19.94
C GLU A 356 -15.43 -24.97 -19.17
N PHE A 357 -16.46 -25.54 -19.80
CA PHE A 357 -17.45 -26.41 -19.16
C PHE A 357 -17.25 -27.91 -19.46
N GLY A 358 -16.30 -28.25 -20.33
CA GLY A 358 -15.97 -29.61 -20.71
C GLY A 358 -16.37 -29.94 -22.15
N PRO A 359 -15.63 -30.83 -22.83
CA PRO A 359 -15.80 -31.09 -24.26
C PRO A 359 -17.16 -31.72 -24.60
N GLU A 360 -17.77 -32.44 -23.66
CA GLU A 360 -19.08 -33.10 -23.82
C GLU A 360 -20.26 -32.13 -23.63
N SER A 361 -20.00 -30.87 -23.26
CA SER A 361 -21.07 -29.89 -23.01
C SER A 361 -21.80 -29.55 -24.31
N ARG A 362 -23.14 -29.53 -24.22
CA ARG A 362 -24.01 -29.19 -25.34
C ARG A 362 -24.31 -27.70 -25.29
N ILE A 363 -23.92 -26.98 -26.34
CA ILE A 363 -24.04 -25.52 -26.39
C ILE A 363 -24.83 -25.16 -27.64
N VAL A 364 -25.92 -24.44 -27.43
CA VAL A 364 -26.81 -23.97 -28.49
C VAL A 364 -26.91 -22.46 -28.39
N THR A 365 -26.48 -21.77 -29.45
CA THR A 365 -26.58 -20.31 -29.54
C THR A 365 -27.63 -19.89 -30.56
N HIS A 366 -28.54 -19.01 -30.15
CA HIS A 366 -29.42 -18.27 -31.04
C HIS A 366 -28.77 -16.93 -31.40
N ILE A 367 -28.69 -16.58 -32.68
CA ILE A 367 -28.10 -15.30 -33.12
C ILE A 367 -29.22 -14.25 -33.17
N ASP A 368 -29.11 -13.27 -32.29
CA ASP A 368 -29.94 -12.08 -32.26
C ASP A 368 -29.17 -10.87 -32.83
N VAL A 369 -29.92 -9.88 -33.27
CA VAL A 369 -29.39 -8.59 -33.71
C VAL A 369 -29.53 -7.57 -32.59
N GLU A 370 -28.46 -6.83 -32.33
CA GLU A 370 -28.52 -5.65 -31.46
C GLU A 370 -29.34 -4.54 -32.14
N VAL A 371 -30.43 -4.10 -31.52
CA VAL A 371 -31.30 -3.05 -32.05
C VAL A 371 -31.04 -1.74 -31.29
N ASP A 372 -29.98 -1.05 -31.66
CA ASP A 372 -29.64 0.27 -31.11
C ASP A 372 -30.43 1.37 -31.85
N ARG A 373 -31.76 1.43 -31.65
CA ARG A 373 -32.61 2.46 -32.26
C ARG A 373 -32.95 3.56 -31.24
N VAL A 374 -32.26 4.70 -31.33
CA VAL A 374 -32.79 5.97 -30.83
C VAL A 374 -33.83 6.46 -31.84
N VAL A 375 -35.11 6.17 -31.59
CA VAL A 375 -36.20 6.64 -32.45
C VAL A 375 -36.64 8.02 -31.97
N HIS A 376 -36.40 9.05 -32.78
CA HIS A 376 -37.05 10.35 -32.60
C HIS A 376 -38.51 10.22 -33.06
N GLN A 377 -39.45 10.43 -32.14
CA GLN A 377 -40.88 10.22 -32.37
C GLN A 377 -41.64 11.55 -32.42
N GLU A 378 -42.64 11.65 -33.31
CA GLU A 378 -43.64 12.71 -33.28
C GLU A 378 -44.74 12.40 -32.25
N PRO A 379 -45.38 13.41 -31.64
CA PRO A 379 -46.45 13.19 -30.67
C PRO A 379 -47.65 12.48 -31.31
N LEU A 380 -48.11 11.39 -30.69
CA LEU A 380 -49.31 10.67 -31.12
C LEU A 380 -50.58 11.47 -30.77
N GLU A 381 -51.36 11.90 -31.76
CA GLU A 381 -52.57 12.71 -31.55
C GLU A 381 -53.63 11.99 -30.69
N SER A 382 -53.76 10.67 -30.83
CA SER A 382 -54.69 9.83 -30.05
C SER A 382 -54.18 9.44 -28.66
N ALA A 383 -53.00 9.91 -28.24
CA ALA A 383 -52.42 9.56 -26.95
C ALA A 383 -53.34 9.85 -25.74
N PRO A 384 -54.08 10.98 -25.67
CA PRO A 384 -54.99 11.24 -24.54
C PRO A 384 -56.12 10.20 -24.42
N GLU A 385 -56.69 9.76 -25.53
CA GLU A 385 -57.77 8.77 -25.55
C GLU A 385 -57.27 7.39 -25.13
N ILE A 386 -56.09 7.00 -25.64
CA ILE A 386 -55.44 5.73 -25.32
C ILE A 386 -55.03 5.70 -23.85
N THR A 387 -54.38 6.75 -23.35
CA THR A 387 -53.95 6.82 -21.94
C THR A 387 -55.15 6.76 -20.99
N GLN A 388 -56.29 7.37 -21.34
CA GLN A 388 -57.52 7.27 -20.54
C GLN A 388 -58.11 5.86 -20.56
N ALA A 389 -58.14 5.20 -21.72
CA ALA A 389 -58.59 3.81 -21.85
C ALA A 389 -57.69 2.85 -21.04
N VAL A 390 -56.37 3.03 -21.09
CA VAL A 390 -55.40 2.27 -20.30
C VAL A 390 -55.65 2.43 -18.81
N ARG A 391 -55.82 3.67 -18.31
CA ARG A 391 -56.13 3.92 -16.89
C ARG A 391 -57.41 3.20 -16.44
N LYS A 392 -58.43 3.14 -17.29
CA LYS A 392 -59.68 2.44 -17.01
C LYS A 392 -59.47 0.92 -16.91
N VAL A 393 -58.69 0.32 -17.81
CA VAL A 393 -58.36 -1.12 -17.76
C VAL A 393 -57.59 -1.45 -16.48
N ILE A 394 -56.59 -0.63 -16.12
CA ILE A 394 -55.76 -0.86 -14.93
C ILE A 394 -56.57 -0.73 -13.65
N SER A 395 -57.54 0.19 -13.58
CA SER A 395 -58.40 0.35 -12.39
C SER A 395 -59.23 -0.88 -12.03
N GLY A 396 -59.37 -1.85 -12.95
CA GLY A 396 -60.02 -3.13 -12.71
C GLY A 396 -59.10 -4.21 -12.12
N VAL A 397 -57.82 -3.94 -11.92
CA VAL A 397 -56.84 -4.91 -11.39
C VAL A 397 -56.73 -4.72 -9.88
N GLU A 398 -57.22 -5.68 -9.11
CA GLU A 398 -57.34 -5.61 -7.64
C GLU A 398 -55.99 -5.43 -6.92
N GLU A 399 -54.91 -5.91 -7.53
CA GLU A 399 -53.56 -5.86 -7.00
C GLU A 399 -52.90 -4.46 -7.16
N VAL A 400 -53.48 -3.57 -7.98
CA VAL A 400 -53.00 -2.21 -8.23
C VAL A 400 -53.70 -1.24 -7.29
N GLU A 401 -52.94 -0.56 -6.42
CA GLU A 401 -53.48 0.48 -5.54
C GLU A 401 -53.69 1.80 -6.30
N ARG A 402 -52.75 2.15 -7.19
CA ARG A 402 -52.77 3.42 -7.91
C ARG A 402 -52.01 3.31 -9.23
N CYS A 403 -52.44 4.10 -10.21
CA CYS A 403 -51.72 4.28 -11.48
C CYS A 403 -51.21 5.73 -11.57
N ASP A 404 -49.90 5.90 -11.47
CA ASP A 404 -49.25 7.21 -11.29
C ASP A 404 -49.05 7.90 -12.63
N SER A 405 -48.52 7.17 -13.61
CA SER A 405 -48.27 7.69 -14.95
C SER A 405 -48.72 6.70 -16.02
N VAL A 406 -49.22 7.24 -17.12
CA VAL A 406 -49.49 6.51 -18.36
C VAL A 406 -49.06 7.41 -19.51
N SER A 407 -48.27 6.87 -20.43
CA SER A 407 -47.92 7.50 -21.71
C SER A 407 -48.17 6.53 -22.85
N ALA A 408 -48.52 7.06 -24.01
CA ALA A 408 -48.71 6.30 -25.24
C ALA A 408 -47.97 7.00 -26.36
N ASN A 409 -47.11 6.26 -27.06
CA ASN A 409 -46.25 6.79 -28.12
C ASN A 409 -46.32 5.89 -29.37
N SER A 410 -46.11 6.47 -30.55
CA SER A 410 -46.02 5.72 -31.82
C SER A 410 -44.58 5.30 -32.08
N LEU A 411 -44.34 4.00 -32.32
CA LEU A 411 -43.05 3.46 -32.74
C LEU A 411 -43.27 2.69 -34.05
N ASP A 412 -42.71 3.21 -35.15
CA ASP A 412 -43.03 2.76 -36.51
C ASP A 412 -44.56 2.77 -36.75
N ASP A 413 -45.18 1.63 -37.08
CA ASP A 413 -46.63 1.47 -37.32
C ASP A 413 -47.42 1.06 -36.07
N TRP A 414 -46.80 1.05 -34.89
CA TRP A 414 -47.37 0.45 -33.69
C TRP A 414 -47.42 1.39 -32.48
N ILE A 415 -48.42 1.20 -31.61
CA ILE A 415 -48.58 2.03 -30.41
C ILE A 415 -47.96 1.31 -29.21
N HIS A 416 -47.01 1.96 -28.55
CA HIS A 416 -46.39 1.50 -27.32
C HIS A 416 -46.93 2.30 -26.13
N VAL A 417 -47.31 1.61 -25.06
CA VAL A 417 -47.81 2.24 -23.83
C VAL A 417 -46.81 2.01 -22.70
N SER A 418 -46.50 3.04 -21.93
CA SER A 418 -45.75 2.90 -20.67
C SER A 418 -46.63 3.29 -19.50
N VAL A 419 -46.61 2.48 -18.45
CA VAL A 419 -47.48 2.61 -17.27
C VAL A 419 -46.64 2.50 -16.01
N THR A 420 -46.87 3.36 -15.03
CA THR A 420 -46.39 3.17 -13.65
C THR A 420 -47.55 2.83 -12.72
N CYS A 421 -47.46 1.66 -12.08
CA CYS A 421 -48.46 1.13 -11.15
C CYS A 421 -47.85 0.98 -9.76
N VAL A 422 -48.55 1.51 -8.75
CA VAL A 422 -48.27 1.25 -7.34
C VAL A 422 -49.01 -0.02 -6.94
N LEU A 423 -48.27 -1.03 -6.48
CA LEU A 423 -48.81 -2.32 -6.04
C LEU A 423 -48.86 -2.41 -4.51
N LYS A 424 -49.54 -3.42 -3.98
CA LYS A 424 -49.64 -3.66 -2.52
C LYS A 424 -48.25 -3.89 -1.90
N LYS A 425 -48.03 -3.34 -0.70
CA LYS A 425 -46.72 -3.32 0.00
C LYS A 425 -46.11 -4.69 0.27
N ASP A 426 -46.94 -5.70 0.54
CA ASP A 426 -46.50 -7.02 1.01
C ASP A 426 -46.22 -8.02 -0.13
N MET A 427 -46.23 -7.56 -1.38
CA MET A 427 -45.99 -8.42 -2.54
C MET A 427 -44.50 -8.70 -2.73
N THR A 428 -44.19 -9.94 -3.09
CA THR A 428 -42.85 -10.32 -3.54
C THR A 428 -42.58 -9.76 -4.96
N VAL A 429 -41.30 -9.62 -5.33
CA VAL A 429 -40.90 -9.21 -6.70
C VAL A 429 -41.49 -10.15 -7.77
N LYS A 430 -41.61 -11.45 -7.46
CA LYS A 430 -42.20 -12.43 -8.36
C LYS A 430 -43.70 -12.19 -8.58
N GLU A 431 -44.43 -11.87 -7.53
CA GLU A 431 -45.87 -11.57 -7.61
C GLU A 431 -46.10 -10.22 -8.30
N ALA A 432 -45.27 -9.21 -8.02
CA ALA A 432 -45.30 -7.93 -8.71
C ALA A 432 -45.09 -8.08 -10.23
N HIS A 433 -44.16 -8.95 -10.63
CA HIS A 433 -43.92 -9.26 -12.04
C HIS A 433 -45.13 -9.95 -12.70
N ALA A 434 -45.77 -10.91 -12.02
CA ALA A 434 -46.98 -11.56 -12.53
C ALA A 434 -48.15 -10.56 -12.72
N VAL A 435 -48.28 -9.58 -11.83
CA VAL A 435 -49.25 -8.49 -12.00
C VAL A 435 -48.90 -7.60 -13.18
N ALA A 436 -47.61 -7.28 -13.38
CA ALA A 436 -47.15 -6.53 -14.53
C ALA A 436 -47.49 -7.24 -15.87
N GLU A 437 -47.21 -8.55 -15.99
CA GLU A 437 -47.58 -9.35 -17.17
C GLU A 437 -49.10 -9.40 -17.40
N LYS A 438 -49.88 -9.53 -16.33
CA LYS A 438 -51.36 -9.49 -16.38
C LYS A 438 -51.85 -8.14 -16.92
N ILE A 439 -51.27 -7.03 -16.47
CA ILE A 439 -51.61 -5.68 -16.94
C ILE A 439 -51.23 -5.51 -18.42
N GLU A 440 -50.02 -5.93 -18.81
CA GLU A 440 -49.58 -5.90 -20.21
C GLU A 440 -50.56 -6.65 -21.11
N THR A 441 -50.91 -7.89 -20.75
CA THR A 441 -51.85 -8.72 -21.51
C THR A 441 -53.25 -8.08 -21.60
N LEU A 442 -53.75 -7.53 -20.48
CA LEU A 442 -55.06 -6.87 -20.44
C LEU A 442 -55.10 -5.63 -21.32
N VAL A 443 -54.04 -4.81 -21.32
CA VAL A 443 -53.99 -3.58 -22.11
C VAL A 443 -53.91 -3.90 -23.60
N ILE A 444 -53.05 -4.85 -24.00
CA ILE A 444 -52.92 -5.28 -25.41
C ILE A 444 -54.24 -5.85 -25.95
N SER A 445 -54.95 -6.65 -25.14
CA SER A 445 -56.20 -7.29 -25.57
C SER A 445 -57.41 -6.36 -25.61
N ASN A 446 -57.43 -5.28 -24.82
CA ASN A 446 -58.60 -4.39 -24.71
C ASN A 446 -58.47 -3.07 -25.49
N ILE A 447 -57.28 -2.71 -25.98
CA ILE A 447 -57.05 -1.43 -26.66
C ILE A 447 -56.47 -1.67 -28.05
N ALA A 448 -57.29 -1.40 -29.06
CA ALA A 448 -56.91 -1.58 -30.45
C ALA A 448 -55.71 -0.70 -30.82
N GLY A 449 -54.74 -1.29 -31.54
CA GLY A 449 -53.54 -0.60 -32.02
C GLY A 449 -52.36 -0.62 -31.03
N VAL A 450 -52.57 -1.00 -29.77
CA VAL A 450 -51.48 -1.17 -28.79
C VAL A 450 -50.79 -2.52 -29.02
N SER A 451 -49.50 -2.48 -29.31
CA SER A 451 -48.70 -3.67 -29.61
C SER A 451 -47.80 -4.11 -28.45
N LYS A 452 -47.38 -3.16 -27.61
CA LYS A 452 -46.45 -3.41 -26.52
C LYS A 452 -46.71 -2.49 -25.33
N VAL A 453 -46.61 -3.03 -24.12
CA VAL A 453 -46.90 -2.31 -22.89
C VAL A 453 -45.76 -2.52 -21.91
N PHE A 454 -45.13 -1.42 -21.47
CA PHE A 454 -44.12 -1.45 -20.42
C PHE A 454 -44.77 -1.09 -19.09
N VAL A 455 -44.74 -2.02 -18.14
CA VAL A 455 -45.33 -1.80 -16.81
C VAL A 455 -44.19 -1.67 -15.80
N HIS A 456 -44.03 -0.47 -15.27
CA HIS A 456 -43.20 -0.19 -14.11
C HIS A 456 -44.03 -0.38 -12.83
N THR A 457 -43.55 -1.19 -11.90
CA THR A 457 -44.23 -1.45 -10.62
C THR A 457 -43.45 -0.83 -9.48
N GLU A 458 -44.13 -0.03 -8.65
CA GLU A 458 -43.57 0.62 -7.47
C GLU A 458 -44.28 0.14 -6.19
N PRO A 459 -43.59 0.06 -5.05
CA PRO A 459 -44.25 -0.11 -3.77
C PRO A 459 -44.93 1.20 -3.33
N PRO A 460 -45.91 1.16 -2.42
CA PRO A 460 -46.50 2.37 -1.86
C PRO A 460 -45.43 3.15 -1.09
N ALA A 461 -45.40 4.47 -1.26
CA ALA A 461 -44.45 5.33 -0.56
C ALA A 461 -44.51 5.07 0.96
N GLU A 462 -43.35 4.89 1.60
CA GLU A 462 -43.28 4.84 3.06
C GLU A 462 -43.79 6.17 3.63
N GLN A 463 -44.91 6.13 4.36
CA GLN A 463 -45.29 7.25 5.22
C GLN A 463 -44.16 7.42 6.26
N LYS A 464 -43.34 8.45 6.05
CA LYS A 464 -42.30 8.88 7.00
C LYS A 464 -42.90 9.37 8.31
#